data_AF-T1CPC3-F1
#
_entry.id   AF-T1CPC3-F1
#
_cell.length_a   1.000
_cell.length_b   1.000
_cell.length_c   1.000
_cell.angle_alpha   90.00
_cell.angle_beta   90.00
_cell.angle_gamma   90.00
#
_symmetry.space_group_name_H-M   'P 1'
#
loop_
_entity.id
_entity.type
_entity.pdbx_description
1 polymer ?
#
loop_
_entity_poly.entity_id
_entity_poly.type
_entity_poly.pdbx_seq_one_letter_code
_entity_poly.pdbx_strand_id
1 'polypeptide(L)'
;MRSVREELRDNLIAALRSGQALFAGLVGYQETVVPQVENAILAAQDIIFLGERGQAKSRLIRALTSLLDEQMPVVAGSEVHDHPYAPISRFGRDLVEELGDATPIEWVPRDRRYGEKLATPDTSIADLIGEVDPIRVAEGRYLVRRADHPLRPAPPGQSRDL
;
A
#
# COMPACT_ATOMS: atom_id res chain seq x y z
N MET A 1 -5.08 15.35 -3.14
CA MET A 1 -4.25 14.15 -2.86
C MET A 1 -4.52 13.76 -1.42
N ARG A 2 -4.89 12.50 -1.15
CA ARG A 2 -5.14 12.03 0.22
C ARG A 2 -3.96 11.18 0.68
N SER A 3 -3.53 11.37 1.91
CA SER A 3 -2.58 10.47 2.57
C SER A 3 -3.26 9.14 2.92
N VAL A 4 -2.47 8.08 3.13
CA VAL A 4 -2.98 6.77 3.59
C VAL A 4 -3.75 6.91 4.91
N ARG A 5 -3.30 7.79 5.82
CA ARG A 5 -3.99 8.02 7.10
C ARG A 5 -5.37 8.65 6.92
N GLU A 6 -5.49 9.61 6.00
CA GLU A 6 -6.77 10.24 5.65
C GLU A 6 -7.70 9.26 4.95
N GLU A 7 -7.19 8.48 3.99
CA GLU A 7 -7.95 7.44 3.30
C GLU A 7 -8.51 6.40 4.28
N LEU A 8 -7.68 5.87 5.17
CA LEU A 8 -8.12 4.93 6.22
C LEU A 8 -9.19 5.53 7.12
N ARG A 9 -9.04 6.80 7.51
CA ARG A 9 -10.00 7.52 8.35
C ARG A 9 -11.34 7.70 7.64
N ASP A 10 -11.33 8.20 6.41
CA ASP A 10 -12.55 8.46 5.63
C ASP A 10 -13.33 7.16 5.38
N ASN A 11 -12.61 6.11 4.97
CA ASN A 11 -13.21 4.81 4.68
C ASN A 11 -13.70 4.12 5.96
N LEU A 12 -13.02 4.31 7.09
CA LEU A 12 -13.50 3.86 8.39
C LEU A 12 -14.82 4.56 8.77
N ILE A 13 -14.90 5.88 8.63
CA ILE A 13 -16.13 6.64 8.91
C ILE A 13 -17.28 6.16 8.03
N ALA A 14 -17.03 5.92 6.75
CA ALA A 14 -18.03 5.38 5.83
C ALA A 14 -18.50 3.99 6.25
N ALA A 15 -17.58 3.09 6.58
CA ALA A 15 -17.88 1.74 7.03
C ALA A 15 -18.71 1.75 8.32
N LEU A 16 -18.33 2.56 9.32
CA LEU A 16 -19.08 2.70 10.58
C LEU A 16 -20.51 3.20 10.36
N ARG A 17 -20.70 4.18 9.45
CA ARG A 17 -22.03 4.70 9.10
C ARG A 17 -22.91 3.64 8.41
N SER A 18 -22.30 2.77 7.61
CA SER A 18 -23.01 1.70 6.90
C SER A 18 -23.31 0.46 7.76
N GLY A 19 -22.75 0.39 8.98
CA GLY A 19 -22.84 -0.81 9.82
C GLY A 19 -22.06 -2.00 9.29
N GLN A 20 -21.12 -1.78 8.36
CA GLN A 20 -20.30 -2.84 7.78
C GLN A 20 -19.31 -3.38 8.82
N ALA A 21 -19.23 -4.71 8.94
CA ALA A 21 -18.22 -5.35 9.77
C ALA A 21 -16.81 -5.17 9.16
N LEU A 22 -15.96 -4.39 9.85
CA LEU A 22 -14.59 -4.06 9.43
C LEU A 22 -13.62 -5.24 9.51
N PHE A 23 -13.78 -6.06 10.53
CA PHE A 23 -12.83 -7.10 10.93
C PHE A 23 -13.47 -8.49 10.85
N ALA A 24 -13.98 -8.85 9.68
CA ALA A 24 -14.62 -10.14 9.45
C ALA A 24 -13.67 -11.30 9.80
N GLY A 25 -14.13 -12.25 10.61
CA GLY A 25 -13.35 -13.43 11.01
C GLY A 25 -12.41 -13.26 12.22
N LEU A 26 -12.38 -12.09 12.86
CA LEU A 26 -11.74 -11.91 14.18
C LEU A 26 -12.80 -12.10 15.27
N VAL A 27 -12.79 -13.22 15.98
CA VAL A 27 -13.77 -13.50 17.06
C VAL A 27 -13.18 -13.09 18.41
N GLY A 28 -13.97 -12.43 19.25
CA GLY A 28 -13.61 -12.07 20.63
C GLY A 28 -12.85 -10.76 20.79
N TYR A 29 -12.63 -10.02 19.71
CA TYR A 29 -11.92 -8.73 19.71
C TYR A 29 -12.86 -7.52 19.56
N GLN A 30 -14.14 -7.77 19.30
CA GLN A 30 -15.18 -6.76 19.02
C GLN A 30 -15.32 -5.73 20.15
N GLU A 31 -15.23 -6.17 21.40
CA GLU A 31 -15.47 -5.32 22.57
C GLU A 31 -14.18 -4.81 23.22
N THR A 32 -13.01 -5.20 22.70
CA THR A 32 -11.72 -4.92 23.36
C THR A 32 -10.75 -4.19 22.43
N VAL A 33 -10.27 -4.86 21.38
CA VAL A 33 -9.20 -4.35 20.51
C VAL A 33 -9.76 -3.56 19.34
N VAL A 34 -10.88 -4.00 18.75
CA VAL A 34 -11.49 -3.32 17.60
C VAL A 34 -11.80 -1.84 17.90
N PRO A 35 -12.44 -1.47 19.03
CA PRO A 35 -12.72 -0.07 19.33
C PRO A 35 -11.45 0.77 19.52
N GLN A 36 -10.36 0.18 20.03
CA GLN A 36 -9.08 0.88 20.18
C GLN A 36 -8.43 1.17 18.83
N VAL A 37 -8.50 0.20 17.91
CA VAL A 37 -7.99 0.35 16.53
C VAL A 37 -8.80 1.39 15.78
N GLU A 38 -10.12 1.38 15.90
CA GLU A 38 -11.00 2.39 15.31
C GLU A 38 -10.64 3.78 15.82
N ASN A 39 -10.51 3.96 17.14
CA ASN A 39 -10.12 5.23 17.73
C ASN A 39 -8.74 5.71 17.26
N ALA A 40 -7.76 4.81 17.16
CA ALA A 40 -6.42 5.16 16.70
C ALA A 40 -6.43 5.61 15.22
N ILE A 41 -7.21 4.96 14.36
CA ILE A 41 -7.37 5.35 12.95
C ILE A 41 -8.10 6.71 12.86
N LEU A 42 -9.18 6.89 13.62
CA LEU A 42 -9.88 8.18 13.71
C LEU A 42 -8.95 9.29 14.19
N ALA A 43 -8.02 8.99 15.10
CA ALA A 43 -7.01 9.93 15.56
C ALA A 43 -5.80 10.08 14.62
N ALA A 44 -5.72 9.33 13.51
CA ALA A 44 -4.56 9.24 12.61
C ALA A 44 -3.24 8.94 13.32
N GLN A 45 -3.29 8.05 14.31
CA GLN A 45 -2.14 7.61 15.09
C GLN A 45 -1.45 6.39 14.45
N ASP A 46 -0.15 6.26 14.71
CA ASP A 46 0.57 5.04 14.41
C ASP A 46 0.24 3.97 15.48
N ILE A 47 0.03 2.71 15.05
CA ILE A 47 -0.48 1.63 15.92
C ILE A 47 0.59 0.56 16.13
N ILE A 48 0.84 0.21 17.39
CA ILE A 48 1.71 -0.91 17.78
C ILE A 48 0.84 -2.02 18.38
N PHE A 49 0.86 -3.20 17.75
CA PHE A 49 0.15 -4.38 18.26
C PHE A 49 1.07 -5.21 19.17
N LEU A 50 0.72 -5.30 20.45
CA LEU A 50 1.42 -6.12 21.45
C LEU A 50 0.54 -7.29 21.89
N GLY A 51 1.15 -8.43 22.20
CA GLY A 51 0.43 -9.60 22.69
C GLY A 51 1.19 -10.90 22.45
N GLU A 52 0.62 -12.01 22.92
CA GLU A 52 1.23 -13.34 22.83
C GLU A 52 1.17 -13.91 21.40
N ARG A 53 1.96 -14.96 21.14
CA ARG A 53 1.87 -15.72 19.89
C ARG A 53 0.46 -16.32 19.76
N GLY A 54 -0.13 -16.20 18.57
CA GLY A 54 -1.47 -16.74 18.29
C GLY A 54 -2.63 -15.76 18.54
N GLN A 55 -2.40 -14.58 19.11
CA GLN A 55 -3.43 -13.56 19.34
C GLN A 55 -3.80 -12.72 18.11
N ALA A 56 -3.76 -13.32 16.92
CA ALA A 56 -4.26 -12.72 15.67
C ALA A 56 -3.72 -11.33 15.26
N LYS A 57 -2.60 -10.84 15.84
CA LYS A 57 -2.00 -9.53 15.52
C LYS A 57 -1.81 -9.30 14.01
N SER A 58 -1.13 -10.23 13.34
CA SER A 58 -0.89 -10.13 11.89
C SER A 58 -2.19 -10.22 11.07
N ARG A 59 -3.22 -10.91 11.58
CA ARG A 59 -4.53 -10.98 10.91
C ARG A 59 -5.24 -9.62 10.99
N LEU A 60 -5.17 -8.96 12.14
CA LEU A 60 -5.77 -7.64 12.32
C LEU A 60 -5.05 -6.59 11.46
N ILE A 61 -3.72 -6.58 11.45
CA ILE A 61 -2.93 -5.69 10.60
C ILE A 61 -3.31 -5.87 9.12
N ARG A 62 -3.42 -7.11 8.62
CA ARG A 62 -3.82 -7.38 7.24
C ARG A 62 -5.27 -6.97 6.97
N ALA A 63 -6.17 -7.11 7.94
CA ALA A 63 -7.56 -6.69 7.78
C ALA A 63 -7.69 -5.17 7.57
N LEU A 64 -6.74 -4.35 8.05
CA LEU A 64 -6.73 -2.91 7.78
C LEU A 64 -6.61 -2.57 6.29
N THR A 65 -6.06 -3.45 5.44
CA THR A 65 -6.01 -3.19 4.00
C THR A 65 -7.40 -3.12 3.37
N SER A 66 -8.41 -3.74 3.99
CA SER A 66 -9.80 -3.67 3.53
C SER A 66 -10.41 -2.27 3.62
N LEU A 67 -9.84 -1.40 4.45
CA LEU A 67 -10.19 0.02 4.58
C LEU A 67 -9.53 0.90 3.52
N LEU A 68 -8.62 0.38 2.71
CA LEU A 68 -8.06 1.12 1.58
C LEU A 68 -8.99 1.03 0.37
N ASP A 69 -8.96 2.06 -0.46
CA ASP A 69 -9.63 2.11 -1.76
C ASP A 69 -9.20 0.89 -2.59
N GLU A 70 -10.16 0.27 -3.28
CA GLU A 70 -9.96 -0.99 -4.00
C GLU A 70 -8.82 -0.92 -5.00
N GLN A 71 -8.69 0.23 -5.68
CA GLN A 71 -7.68 0.51 -6.68
C GLN A 71 -7.11 1.91 -6.47
N MET A 72 -5.78 2.05 -6.59
CA MET A 72 -5.06 3.31 -6.54
C MET A 72 -4.38 3.56 -7.89
N PRO A 73 -4.59 4.72 -8.53
CA PRO A 73 -3.91 5.06 -9.77
C PRO A 73 -2.45 5.44 -9.50
N VAL A 74 -1.54 4.90 -10.29
CA VAL A 74 -0.11 5.21 -10.25
C VAL A 74 0.43 5.47 -11.64
N VAL A 75 1.46 6.29 -11.75
CA VAL A 75 2.20 6.45 -13.01
C VAL A 75 2.80 5.11 -13.41
N ALA A 76 2.54 4.64 -14.63
CA ALA A 76 3.02 3.34 -15.09
C ALA A 76 4.56 3.31 -15.11
N GLY A 77 5.14 2.23 -14.59
CA GLY A 77 6.60 2.09 -14.47
C GLY A 77 7.23 2.82 -13.27
N SER A 78 6.45 3.55 -12.47
CA SER A 78 6.96 4.17 -11.25
C SER A 78 7.28 3.13 -10.17
N GLU A 79 8.52 3.11 -9.70
CA GLU A 79 8.98 2.24 -8.61
C GLU A 79 8.35 2.58 -7.25
N VAL A 80 8.00 3.85 -7.03
CA VAL A 80 7.47 4.36 -5.74
C VAL A 80 5.96 4.59 -5.75
N HIS A 81 5.25 4.06 -6.75
CA HIS A 81 3.82 4.28 -6.95
C HIS A 81 3.45 5.79 -6.99
N ASP A 82 4.11 6.57 -7.85
CA ASP A 82 3.86 7.99 -8.03
C ASP A 82 2.41 8.29 -8.39
N HIS A 83 1.84 9.31 -7.77
CA HIS A 83 0.50 9.77 -8.08
C HIS A 83 0.50 10.57 -9.40
N PRO A 84 -0.40 10.31 -10.36
CA PRO A 84 -0.40 10.96 -11.67
C PRO A 84 -0.45 12.50 -11.61
N TYR A 85 -1.19 13.04 -10.65
CA TYR A 85 -1.35 14.50 -10.49
C TYR A 85 -0.34 15.16 -9.55
N ALA A 86 0.48 14.36 -8.87
CA ALA A 86 1.43 14.86 -7.88
C ALA A 86 2.60 13.88 -7.69
N PRO A 87 3.38 13.62 -8.76
CA PRO A 87 4.50 12.70 -8.69
C PRO A 87 5.63 13.22 -7.79
N ILE A 88 6.20 12.33 -6.98
CA ILE A 88 7.29 12.63 -6.06
C ILE A 88 8.65 12.24 -6.65
N SER A 89 8.72 11.18 -7.46
CA SER A 89 9.97 10.76 -8.09
C SER A 89 10.29 11.64 -9.30
N ARG A 90 11.59 11.67 -9.67
CA ARG A 90 12.05 12.31 -10.90
C ARG A 90 11.40 11.67 -12.12
N PHE A 91 11.41 10.34 -12.21
CA PHE A 91 10.80 9.58 -13.30
C PHE A 91 9.33 9.98 -13.52
N GLY A 92 8.54 10.01 -12.44
CA GLY A 92 7.13 10.37 -12.51
C GLY A 92 6.90 11.82 -12.93
N ARG A 93 7.74 12.76 -12.44
CA ARG A 93 7.66 14.18 -12.81
C ARG A 93 7.99 14.39 -14.29
N ASP A 94 9.10 13.82 -14.73
CA ASP A 94 9.56 13.97 -16.12
C ASP A 94 8.52 13.39 -17.09
N LEU A 95 7.94 12.22 -16.77
CA LEU A 95 6.93 11.57 -17.62
C LEU A 95 5.59 12.33 -17.67
N VAL A 96 5.18 12.92 -16.54
CA VAL A 96 3.97 13.77 -16.48
C VAL A 96 4.18 15.09 -17.21
N GLU A 97 5.39 15.67 -17.13
CA GLU A 97 5.74 16.89 -17.85
C GLU A 97 5.79 16.66 -19.38
N GLU A 98 6.34 15.52 -19.82
CA GLU A 98 6.45 15.18 -21.25
C GLU A 98 5.09 14.82 -21.88
N LEU A 99 4.29 13.99 -21.20
CA LEU A 99 3.08 13.40 -21.78
C LEU A 99 1.79 14.09 -21.35
N GLY A 100 1.79 14.87 -20.26
CA GLY A 100 0.60 15.54 -19.73
C GLY A 100 -0.56 14.56 -19.52
N ASP A 101 -1.71 14.85 -20.11
CA ASP A 101 -2.91 14.00 -19.99
C ASP A 101 -2.74 12.61 -20.64
N ALA A 102 -1.71 12.41 -21.47
CA ALA A 102 -1.39 11.13 -22.09
C ALA A 102 -0.49 10.23 -21.22
N THR A 103 -0.12 10.65 -20.00
CA THR A 103 0.72 9.84 -19.10
C THR A 103 0.05 8.48 -18.83
N PRO A 104 0.74 7.36 -19.06
CA PRO A 104 0.18 6.04 -18.83
C PRO A 104 -0.02 5.80 -17.32
N ILE A 105 -1.19 5.24 -16.97
CA ILE A 105 -1.60 4.94 -15.59
C ILE A 105 -1.72 3.42 -15.41
N GLU A 106 -1.16 2.92 -14.31
CA GLU A 106 -1.41 1.58 -13.80
C GLU A 106 -2.32 1.66 -12.55
N TRP A 107 -3.11 0.61 -12.31
CA TRP A 107 -4.00 0.53 -11.15
C TRP A 107 -3.47 -0.52 -10.17
N VAL A 108 -3.15 -0.06 -8.95
CA VAL A 108 -2.62 -0.92 -7.89
C VAL A 108 -3.75 -1.33 -6.96
N PRO A 109 -4.06 -2.63 -6.84
CA PRO A 109 -5.10 -3.10 -5.92
C PRO A 109 -4.65 -2.97 -4.46
N ARG A 110 -5.60 -2.74 -3.55
CA ARG A 110 -5.33 -2.54 -2.11
C ARG A 110 -4.41 -3.58 -1.46
N ASP A 111 -4.53 -4.85 -1.86
CA ASP A 111 -3.74 -5.94 -1.27
C ASP A 111 -2.25 -5.86 -1.64
N ARG A 112 -1.91 -5.17 -2.75
CA ARG A 112 -0.51 -4.92 -3.14
C ARG A 112 0.09 -3.68 -2.48
N ARG A 113 -0.72 -2.90 -1.74
CA ARG A 113 -0.28 -1.72 -0.97
C ARG A 113 0.23 -2.09 0.42
N TYR A 114 0.04 -3.34 0.85
CA TYR A 114 0.56 -3.85 2.12
C TYR A 114 2.02 -4.31 2.00
N GLY A 115 2.86 -3.80 2.90
CA GLY A 115 4.24 -4.25 3.09
C GLY A 115 4.43 -4.86 4.47
N GLU A 116 5.09 -6.02 4.54
CA GLU A 116 5.48 -6.67 5.79
C GLU A 116 6.95 -7.07 5.69
N LYS A 117 7.69 -6.88 6.77
CA LYS A 117 9.03 -7.41 6.94
C LYS A 117 9.09 -8.07 8.32
N LEU A 118 9.50 -9.33 8.37
CA LEU A 118 9.79 -9.99 9.63
C LEU A 118 11.10 -9.41 10.16
N ALA A 119 11.01 -8.69 11.28
CA ALA A 119 12.19 -8.15 11.92
C ALA A 119 12.87 -9.23 12.78
N THR A 120 14.14 -9.50 12.50
CA THR A 120 15.09 -10.04 13.47
C THR A 120 15.71 -8.87 14.26
N PRO A 121 16.35 -9.10 15.41
CA PRO A 121 17.02 -8.03 16.16
C PRO A 121 18.01 -7.21 15.31
N ASP A 122 18.56 -7.83 14.26
CA ASP A 122 19.50 -7.21 13.32
C ASP A 122 18.83 -6.41 12.18
N THR A 123 17.49 -6.39 12.12
CA THR A 123 16.75 -5.63 11.09
C THR A 123 16.90 -4.14 11.35
N SER A 124 17.53 -3.45 10.40
CA SER A 124 17.74 -2.01 10.45
C SER A 124 16.55 -1.23 9.87
N ILE A 125 16.49 0.07 10.13
CA ILE A 125 15.52 0.97 9.46
C ILE A 125 15.70 0.94 7.94
N ALA A 126 16.93 0.77 7.46
CA ALA A 126 17.22 0.66 6.03
C ALA A 126 16.59 -0.60 5.41
N ASP A 127 16.46 -1.70 6.16
CA ASP A 127 15.78 -2.91 5.69
C ASP A 127 14.25 -2.73 5.55
N LEU A 128 13.68 -1.74 6.24
CA LEU A 128 12.24 -1.42 6.20
C LEU A 128 11.90 -0.43 5.10
N ILE A 129 12.74 0.58 4.89
CA ILE A 129 12.52 1.66 3.93
C ILE A 129 13.14 1.34 2.55
N GLY A 130 14.17 0.48 2.53
CA GLY A 130 15.03 0.22 1.38
C GLY A 130 16.34 0.99 1.47
N GLU A 131 17.43 0.39 0.98
CA GLU A 131 18.72 1.07 0.84
C GLU A 131 18.74 1.92 -0.43
N VAL A 132 19.22 3.15 -0.29
CA VAL A 132 19.49 4.04 -1.42
C VAL A 132 20.92 3.78 -1.89
N ASP A 133 21.08 3.14 -3.04
CA ASP A 133 22.40 2.93 -3.66
C ASP A 133 22.98 4.27 -4.16
N PRO A 134 24.09 4.77 -3.56
CA PRO A 134 24.68 6.06 -3.93
C PRO A 134 25.13 6.11 -5.39
N ILE A 135 25.54 4.98 -5.96
CA ILE A 135 26.00 4.88 -7.35
C ILE A 135 24.80 5.03 -8.28
N ARG A 136 23.68 4.38 -7.98
CA ARG A 136 22.43 4.56 -8.74
C ARG A 136 21.87 5.97 -8.62
N VAL A 137 21.99 6.61 -7.46
CA VAL A 137 21.60 8.01 -7.28
C VAL A 137 22.45 8.95 -8.14
N ALA A 138 23.76 8.70 -8.24
CA ALA A 138 24.64 9.46 -9.14
C ALA A 138 24.27 9.28 -10.63
N GLU A 139 23.68 8.13 -10.98
CA GLU A 139 23.16 7.83 -12.32
C GLU A 139 21.68 8.21 -12.52
N GLY A 140 21.00 8.78 -11.51
CA GLY A 140 19.61 9.21 -11.58
C GLY A 140 18.55 8.11 -11.45
N ARG A 141 18.93 6.89 -11.04
CA ARG A 141 18.02 5.74 -10.86
C ARG A 141 17.69 5.53 -9.37
N TYR A 142 16.41 5.29 -9.04
CA TYR A 142 15.94 5.09 -7.67
C TYR A 142 15.61 3.61 -7.38
N LEU A 143 14.82 3.35 -6.33
CA LEU A 143 14.88 2.24 -5.36
C LEU A 143 14.83 0.78 -5.90
N VAL A 144 15.61 -0.11 -5.26
CA VAL A 144 15.58 -1.57 -5.51
C VAL A 144 14.57 -2.25 -4.58
N ARG A 145 13.50 -2.84 -5.14
CA ARG A 145 12.74 -3.91 -4.48
C ARG A 145 13.26 -5.25 -4.97
N ARG A 146 14.01 -5.99 -4.13
CA ARG A 146 14.38 -7.37 -4.44
C ARG A 146 13.23 -8.30 -4.03
N ALA A 147 12.46 -8.75 -5.02
CA ALA A 147 11.65 -9.95 -4.92
C ALA A 147 11.76 -10.70 -6.26
N ASP A 148 12.37 -11.88 -6.21
CA ASP A 148 12.54 -12.78 -7.33
C ASP A 148 11.18 -13.25 -7.88
N HIS A 149 10.76 -12.74 -9.03
CA HIS A 149 9.99 -13.48 -10.06
C HIS A 149 9.88 -12.65 -11.35
N PRO A 150 10.28 -13.15 -12.53
CA PRO A 150 10.03 -12.44 -13.78
C PRO A 150 8.54 -12.52 -14.13
N LEU A 151 7.84 -11.38 -14.07
CA LEU A 151 6.53 -11.24 -14.72
C LEU A 151 6.74 -11.37 -16.23
N ARG A 152 6.38 -12.54 -16.78
CA ARG A 152 6.19 -12.71 -18.23
C ARG A 152 5.02 -11.83 -18.67
N PRO A 153 5.13 -11.10 -19.79
CA PRO A 153 3.97 -10.45 -20.39
C PRO A 153 2.95 -11.53 -20.81
N ALA A 154 1.67 -11.27 -20.51
CA ALA A 154 0.56 -12.09 -21.00
C ALA A 154 0.54 -12.06 -22.54
N PRO A 155 0.30 -13.20 -23.23
CA PRO A 155 0.21 -13.21 -24.68
C PRO A 155 -1.04 -12.43 -25.14
N PRO A 156 -0.97 -11.71 -26.28
CA PRO A 156 -2.13 -11.02 -26.83
C PRO A 156 -3.22 -12.04 -27.17
N GLY A 157 -4.42 -11.79 -26.64
CA GLY A 157 -5.61 -12.60 -26.87
C GLY A 157 -5.93 -12.74 -28.34
N GLN A 158 -6.13 -13.98 -28.76
CA GLN A 158 -6.63 -14.34 -30.08
C GLN A 158 -8.03 -13.78 -30.29
N SER A 159 -8.20 -13.17 -31.46
CA SER A 159 -9.49 -12.85 -32.05
C SER A 159 -10.38 -14.10 -32.07
N ARG A 160 -11.61 -13.96 -31.56
CA ARG A 160 -12.71 -14.87 -31.88
C ARG A 160 -13.82 -14.03 -32.49
N ASP A 161 -13.75 -13.93 -33.81
CA ASP A 161 -14.93 -13.82 -34.65
C ASP A 161 -15.48 -15.24 -34.88
N LEU A 162 -16.80 -15.36 -34.68
CA LEU A 162 -17.72 -16.49 -34.96
C LEU A 162 -17.68 -17.70 -34.00
#